data_AF-A0A4R4L2T2-F1
#
_entry.id   AF-A0A4R4L2T2-F1
#
_cell.length_a   1.000
_cell.length_b   1.000
_cell.length_c   1.000
_cell.angle_alpha   90.00
_cell.angle_beta   90.00
_cell.angle_gamma   90.00
#
_symmetry.space_group_name_H-M   'P 1'
#
loop_
_entity.id
_entity.type
_entity.pdbx_description
1 polymer ?
#
loop_
_entity_poly.entity_id
_entity_poly.type
_entity_poly.pdbx_seq_one_letter_code
_entity_poly.pdbx_strand_id
1 'polypeptide(L)'
;MTEPMRIVVRLAAPVETVWRALTDPTELRAWFAEHAEVDLPHRYEFWGRYTPEGDAPHQRLLHAGDHTLRFAWSLDGVEATSELSLAAETPETTLLTLTQSHFRMAEMFDGSSIRGVLQTWWSLSLANLNAHLEGREPLPRTDFTSAELRGELLIAAPVDKVWQSLIDSEQASAWFGYPIGIEPWVGGRYAMGGLDAPGAAKIVDLEPERKLGVDWGPMGVGTWELDGSDGKTRLTFVQSGFDEGNPPYPGWAGILAGLSELRRYHEVADWQPIWVEEAIPADA
;
A
#
# COMPACT_ATOMS: atom_id res chain seq x y z
N MET A 1 -8.29 -20.29 -16.51
CA MET A 1 -7.97 -19.54 -15.29
C MET A 1 -7.14 -18.36 -15.72
N THR A 2 -7.53 -17.14 -15.36
CA THR A 2 -6.74 -15.93 -15.63
C THR A 2 -5.41 -16.04 -14.87
N GLU A 3 -4.35 -15.48 -15.44
CA GLU A 3 -3.06 -15.36 -14.75
C GLU A 3 -3.25 -14.60 -13.42
N PRO A 4 -2.61 -15.03 -12.32
CA PRO A 4 -2.70 -14.30 -11.05
C PRO A 4 -1.91 -12.99 -11.10
N MET A 5 -2.36 -12.00 -10.33
CA MET A 5 -1.52 -10.84 -10.00
C MET A 5 -0.28 -11.32 -9.24
N ARG A 6 0.87 -10.72 -9.53
CA ARG A 6 2.14 -11.03 -8.88
C ARG A 6 2.86 -9.75 -8.46
N ILE A 7 3.31 -9.70 -7.21
CA ILE A 7 4.11 -8.62 -6.64
C ILE A 7 5.39 -9.22 -6.06
N VAL A 8 6.54 -8.62 -6.36
CA VAL A 8 7.84 -9.00 -5.80
C VAL A 8 8.43 -7.82 -5.05
N VAL A 9 8.77 -8.04 -3.79
CA VAL A 9 9.47 -7.06 -2.97
C VAL A 9 10.79 -7.60 -2.46
N ARG A 10 11.75 -6.69 -2.30
CA ARG A 10 13.05 -6.92 -1.66
C ARG A 10 13.03 -6.37 -0.24
N LEU A 11 13.34 -7.23 0.72
CA LEU A 11 13.34 -6.93 2.14
C LEU A 11 14.75 -7.07 2.70
N ALA A 12 15.23 -6.05 3.39
CA ALA A 12 16.57 -6.01 4.00
C ALA A 12 16.63 -6.82 5.31
N ALA A 13 16.20 -8.09 5.26
CA ALA A 13 16.24 -9.03 6.36
C ALA A 13 16.51 -10.47 5.86
N PRO A 14 17.18 -11.32 6.67
CA PRO A 14 17.33 -12.74 6.38
C PRO A 14 15.99 -13.46 6.25
N VAL A 15 15.94 -14.53 5.45
CA VAL A 15 14.71 -15.29 5.16
C VAL A 15 13.98 -15.74 6.42
N GLU A 16 14.70 -16.21 7.44
CA GLU A 16 14.11 -16.64 8.71
C GLU A 16 13.42 -15.52 9.48
N THR A 17 13.97 -14.30 9.41
CA THR A 17 13.35 -13.12 10.03
C THR A 17 12.07 -12.75 9.31
N VAL A 18 12.07 -12.76 7.97
CA VAL A 18 10.88 -12.50 7.16
C VAL A 18 9.82 -13.59 7.37
N TRP A 19 10.23 -14.86 7.40
CA TRP A 19 9.33 -15.99 7.62
C TRP A 19 8.67 -15.91 8.99
N ARG A 20 9.42 -15.56 10.04
CA ARG A 20 8.87 -15.32 11.37
C ARG A 20 7.86 -14.17 11.36
N ALA A 21 8.16 -13.04 10.71
CA ALA A 21 7.23 -11.91 10.62
C ALA A 21 5.92 -12.27 9.88
N LEU A 22 5.97 -13.25 8.97
CA LEU A 22 4.82 -13.80 8.26
C LEU A 22 4.05 -14.88 9.04
N THR A 23 4.62 -15.49 10.08
CA THR A 23 4.04 -16.69 10.73
C THR A 23 3.86 -16.59 12.23
N ASP A 24 4.47 -15.59 12.88
CA ASP A 24 4.21 -15.28 14.29
C ASP A 24 2.93 -14.44 14.40
N PRO A 25 1.89 -14.91 15.15
CA PRO A 25 0.61 -14.21 15.23
C PRO A 25 0.71 -12.87 15.98
N THR A 26 1.72 -12.66 16.81
CA THR A 26 1.98 -11.37 17.48
C THR A 26 2.54 -10.37 16.48
N GLU A 27 3.48 -10.80 15.64
CA GLU A 27 4.05 -9.95 14.59
C GLU A 27 3.01 -9.58 13.53
N LEU A 28 2.21 -10.56 13.06
CA LEU A 28 1.11 -10.27 12.13
C LEU A 28 0.12 -9.24 12.67
N ARG A 29 -0.17 -9.25 13.97
CA ARG A 29 -1.05 -8.23 14.57
C ARG A 29 -0.41 -6.84 14.63
N ALA A 30 0.91 -6.78 14.68
CA ALA A 30 1.65 -5.52 14.70
C ALA A 30 1.60 -4.81 13.34
N TRP A 31 1.80 -5.53 12.22
CA TRP A 31 1.97 -4.90 10.90
C TRP A 31 0.85 -5.20 9.88
N PHE A 32 0.13 -6.32 10.02
CA PHE A 32 -0.79 -6.83 8.99
C PHE A 32 -2.26 -6.66 9.36
N ALA A 33 -2.76 -7.44 10.31
CA ALA A 33 -4.19 -7.55 10.63
C ALA A 33 -4.49 -7.13 12.07
N GLU A 34 -5.77 -6.95 12.40
CA GLU A 34 -6.19 -6.66 13.79
C GLU A 34 -6.13 -7.94 14.64
N HIS A 35 -6.55 -9.05 14.06
CA HIS A 35 -6.49 -10.36 14.65
C HIS A 35 -5.78 -11.34 13.72
N ALA A 36 -4.97 -12.23 14.31
CA ALA A 36 -4.29 -13.29 13.58
C ALA A 36 -4.10 -14.52 14.48
N GLU A 37 -4.37 -15.69 13.92
CA GLU A 37 -4.14 -16.99 14.54
C GLU A 37 -3.37 -17.89 13.56
N VAL A 38 -2.21 -18.39 14.03
CA VAL A 38 -1.31 -19.22 13.23
C VAL A 38 -0.92 -20.45 14.04
N ASP A 39 -1.15 -21.62 13.47
CA ASP A 39 -0.74 -22.94 13.97
C ASP A 39 -0.42 -23.83 12.76
N LEU A 40 0.75 -23.63 12.17
CA LEU A 40 1.14 -24.34 10.94
C LEU A 40 1.42 -25.83 11.23
N PRO A 41 1.05 -26.75 10.32
CA PRO A 41 0.48 -26.52 8.99
C PRO A 41 -1.06 -26.51 8.98
N HIS A 42 -1.73 -26.33 10.11
CA HIS A 42 -3.18 -26.52 10.24
C HIS A 42 -3.98 -25.22 10.09
N ARG A 43 -3.44 -24.08 10.53
CA ARG A 43 -4.18 -22.82 10.62
C ARG A 43 -3.33 -21.61 10.25
N TYR A 44 -3.90 -20.75 9.43
CA TYR A 44 -3.39 -19.42 9.10
C TYR A 44 -4.59 -18.52 8.80
N GLU A 45 -5.04 -17.79 9.81
CA GLU A 45 -6.27 -17.00 9.76
C GLU A 45 -6.00 -15.58 10.24
N PHE A 46 -6.67 -14.62 9.61
CA PHE A 46 -6.59 -13.21 9.94
C PHE A 46 -7.90 -12.49 9.63
N TRP A 47 -8.28 -11.54 10.48
CA TRP A 47 -9.52 -10.79 10.35
C TRP A 47 -9.46 -9.48 11.13
N GLY A 48 -10.59 -8.80 11.18
CA GLY A 48 -10.83 -7.51 11.79
C GLY A 48 -10.80 -6.37 10.77
N ARG A 49 -10.88 -5.15 11.26
CA ARG A 49 -11.17 -3.96 10.44
C ARG A 49 -10.12 -3.63 9.38
N TYR A 50 -8.93 -4.20 9.49
CA TYR A 50 -7.83 -4.01 8.53
C TYR A 50 -7.79 -5.05 7.40
N THR A 51 -8.76 -5.96 7.38
CA THR A 51 -8.87 -7.05 6.39
C THR A 51 -10.12 -6.86 5.54
N PRO A 52 -10.03 -7.00 4.20
CA PRO A 52 -11.21 -7.00 3.34
C PRO A 52 -12.19 -8.09 3.77
N GLU A 53 -13.47 -7.74 3.97
CA GLU A 53 -14.48 -8.64 4.56
C GLU A 53 -14.03 -9.28 5.89
N GLY A 54 -13.29 -8.55 6.72
CA GLY A 54 -12.69 -9.06 7.95
C GLY A 54 -13.64 -9.24 9.14
N ASP A 55 -14.95 -9.40 8.95
CA ASP A 55 -15.90 -9.62 10.04
C ASP A 55 -15.66 -10.95 10.78
N ALA A 56 -15.07 -11.92 10.08
CA ALA A 56 -14.64 -13.22 10.58
C ALA A 56 -13.39 -13.70 9.80
N PRO A 57 -12.66 -14.73 10.27
CA PRO A 57 -11.66 -15.39 9.45
C PRO A 57 -12.33 -16.12 8.28
N HIS A 58 -11.91 -15.79 7.06
CA HIS A 58 -12.39 -16.43 5.82
C HIS A 58 -11.31 -17.25 5.13
N GLN A 59 -10.16 -17.48 5.78
CA GLN A 59 -9.04 -18.19 5.20
C GLN A 59 -9.14 -19.71 5.44
N ARG A 60 -8.65 -20.48 4.46
CA ARG A 60 -8.39 -21.90 4.56
C ARG A 60 -6.98 -22.17 4.08
N LEU A 61 -6.11 -22.56 5.01
CA LEU A 61 -4.72 -22.90 4.70
C LEU A 61 -4.67 -24.06 3.69
N LEU A 62 -3.95 -23.87 2.58
CA LEU A 62 -3.79 -24.88 1.52
C LEU A 62 -2.41 -25.53 1.57
N HIS A 63 -1.39 -24.78 1.95
CA HIS A 63 -0.01 -25.23 2.00
C HIS A 63 0.81 -24.37 2.98
N ALA A 64 1.67 -25.03 3.75
CA ALA A 64 2.70 -24.42 4.57
C ALA A 64 3.97 -25.28 4.43
N GLY A 65 4.96 -24.77 3.72
CA GLY A 65 6.31 -25.33 3.64
C GLY A 65 7.30 -24.51 4.44
N ASP A 66 8.60 -24.73 4.25
CA ASP A 66 9.65 -24.05 5.02
C ASP A 66 9.60 -22.53 4.84
N HIS A 67 9.44 -22.05 3.61
CA HIS A 67 9.39 -20.61 3.26
C HIS A 67 8.32 -20.28 2.22
N THR A 68 7.26 -21.09 2.17
CA THR A 68 6.14 -20.93 1.24
C THR A 68 4.84 -21.14 1.99
N LEU A 69 3.89 -20.23 1.80
CA LEU A 69 2.59 -20.25 2.46
C LEU A 69 1.52 -19.95 1.42
N ARG A 70 0.49 -20.79 1.32
CA ARG A 70 -0.63 -20.58 0.41
C ARG A 70 -1.95 -20.83 1.12
N PHE A 71 -2.89 -19.92 0.98
CA PHE A 71 -4.24 -20.05 1.53
C PHE A 71 -5.29 -19.68 0.49
N ALA A 72 -6.46 -20.31 0.60
CA ALA A 72 -7.68 -19.85 -0.03
C ALA A 72 -8.42 -18.91 0.92
N TRP A 73 -9.23 -18.01 0.39
CA TRP A 73 -10.12 -17.15 1.15
C TRP A 73 -11.30 -16.68 0.31
N SER A 74 -12.47 -16.57 0.93
CA SER A 74 -13.69 -16.10 0.26
C SER A 74 -13.74 -14.58 0.28
N LEU A 75 -13.94 -13.96 -0.89
CA LEU A 75 -14.14 -12.53 -1.05
C LEU A 75 -15.28 -12.29 -2.04
N ASP A 76 -16.35 -11.64 -1.60
CA ASP A 76 -17.56 -11.43 -2.41
C ASP A 76 -18.08 -12.78 -2.96
N GLY A 77 -18.14 -13.78 -2.08
CA GLY A 77 -18.60 -15.15 -2.40
C GLY A 77 -17.71 -15.95 -3.35
N VAL A 78 -16.56 -15.42 -3.79
CA VAL A 78 -15.61 -16.09 -4.68
C VAL A 78 -14.40 -16.57 -3.86
N GLU A 79 -14.07 -17.86 -3.98
CA GLU A 79 -12.84 -18.40 -3.41
C GLU A 79 -11.62 -17.95 -4.23
N ALA A 80 -10.85 -17.02 -3.68
CA ALA A 80 -9.55 -16.61 -4.20
C ALA A 80 -8.43 -17.33 -3.45
N THR A 81 -7.26 -17.43 -4.07
CA THR A 81 -6.02 -17.92 -3.46
C THR A 81 -4.94 -16.85 -3.44
N SER A 82 -4.18 -16.80 -2.35
CA SER A 82 -2.95 -16.01 -2.21
C SER A 82 -1.79 -16.93 -1.82
N GLU A 83 -0.61 -16.70 -2.39
CA GLU A 83 0.62 -17.42 -2.06
C GLU A 83 1.76 -16.44 -1.78
N LEU A 84 2.49 -16.67 -0.69
CA LEU A 84 3.71 -15.98 -0.29
C LEU A 84 4.88 -16.95 -0.37
N SER A 85 5.93 -16.58 -1.10
CA SER A 85 7.13 -17.39 -1.31
C SER A 85 8.38 -16.55 -1.06
N LEU A 86 9.29 -17.04 -0.21
CA LEU A 86 10.54 -16.34 0.11
C LEU A 86 11.75 -17.02 -0.54
N ALA A 87 12.68 -16.21 -1.03
CA ALA A 87 13.98 -16.64 -1.51
C ALA A 87 15.08 -15.70 -1.02
N ALA A 88 16.19 -16.24 -0.54
CA ALA A 88 17.36 -15.42 -0.21
C ALA A 88 17.97 -14.84 -1.50
N GLU A 89 18.11 -13.51 -1.57
CA GLU A 89 18.92 -12.84 -2.59
C GLU A 89 20.38 -12.79 -2.14
N THR A 90 20.58 -12.50 -0.85
CA THR A 90 21.85 -12.56 -0.12
C THR A 90 21.56 -13.12 1.29
N PRO A 91 22.56 -13.38 2.15
CA PRO A 91 22.30 -13.80 3.53
C PRO A 91 21.49 -12.79 4.36
N GLU A 92 21.55 -11.50 4.00
CA GLU A 92 20.89 -10.39 4.69
C GLU A 92 19.67 -9.83 3.95
N THR A 93 19.37 -10.31 2.74
CA THR A 93 18.30 -9.79 1.88
C THR A 93 17.41 -10.91 1.35
N THR A 94 16.10 -10.72 1.43
CA THR A 94 15.08 -11.66 0.99
C THR A 94 14.24 -11.07 -0.13
N LEU A 95 13.97 -11.86 -1.18
CA LEU A 95 12.89 -11.61 -2.13
C LEU A 95 11.62 -12.32 -1.64
N LEU A 96 10.56 -11.56 -1.45
CA LEU A 96 9.21 -12.07 -1.21
C LEU A 96 8.42 -11.95 -2.51
N THR A 97 7.93 -13.07 -3.02
CA THR A 97 6.95 -13.12 -4.11
C THR A 97 5.57 -13.38 -3.53
N LEU A 98 4.64 -12.47 -3.78
CA LEU A 98 3.22 -12.64 -3.53
C LEU A 98 2.52 -12.93 -4.87
N THR A 99 1.62 -13.92 -4.88
CA THR A 99 0.64 -14.10 -5.95
C THR A 99 -0.78 -14.05 -5.43
N GLN A 100 -1.69 -13.48 -6.22
CA GLN A 100 -3.10 -13.33 -5.90
C GLN A 100 -3.94 -13.68 -7.13
N SER A 101 -4.78 -14.71 -6.99
CA SER A 101 -5.76 -15.06 -8.03
C SER A 101 -7.01 -14.18 -7.94
N HIS A 102 -7.85 -14.21 -8.97
CA HIS A 102 -9.16 -13.54 -8.98
C HIS A 102 -9.10 -12.02 -8.72
N PHE A 103 -7.96 -11.39 -9.00
CA PHE A 103 -7.86 -9.95 -9.08
C PHE A 103 -8.25 -9.49 -10.48
N ARG A 104 -9.04 -8.42 -10.52
CA ARG A 104 -9.49 -7.73 -11.73
C ARG A 104 -9.27 -6.22 -11.54
N MET A 105 -8.44 -5.61 -12.38
CA MET A 105 -8.14 -4.19 -12.35
C MET A 105 -9.39 -3.36 -12.63
N ALA A 106 -10.32 -3.82 -13.47
CA ALA A 106 -11.59 -3.13 -13.68
C ALA A 106 -12.39 -2.93 -12.36
N GLU A 107 -12.34 -3.92 -11.46
CA GLU A 107 -13.05 -3.89 -10.17
C GLU A 107 -12.52 -2.79 -9.23
N MET A 108 -11.28 -2.35 -9.41
CA MET A 108 -10.71 -1.21 -8.67
C MET A 108 -11.44 0.11 -8.99
N PHE A 109 -11.87 0.29 -10.23
CA PHE A 109 -12.42 1.55 -10.71
C PHE A 109 -13.95 1.60 -10.66
N ASP A 110 -14.61 0.47 -10.91
CA ASP A 110 -16.08 0.42 -10.90
C ASP A 110 -16.68 0.06 -9.53
N GLY A 111 -15.86 -0.42 -8.59
CA GLY A 111 -16.30 -0.81 -7.25
C GLY A 111 -17.25 -1.99 -7.23
N SER A 112 -17.27 -2.81 -8.29
CA SER A 112 -18.20 -3.94 -8.44
C SER A 112 -17.94 -5.09 -7.48
N SER A 113 -16.74 -5.14 -6.87
CA SER A 113 -16.34 -6.20 -5.94
C SER A 113 -15.25 -5.71 -4.99
N ILE A 114 -15.26 -6.22 -3.75
CA ILE A 114 -14.21 -5.95 -2.75
C ILE A 114 -12.82 -6.37 -3.25
N ARG A 115 -12.73 -7.34 -4.17
CA ARG A 115 -11.45 -7.83 -4.70
C ARG A 115 -10.70 -6.75 -5.48
N GLY A 116 -11.36 -5.67 -5.92
CA GLY A 116 -10.72 -4.49 -6.51
C GLY A 116 -9.70 -3.82 -5.59
N VAL A 117 -9.79 -4.00 -4.27
CA VAL A 117 -8.80 -3.47 -3.30
C VAL A 117 -7.53 -4.32 -3.20
N LEU A 118 -7.54 -5.56 -3.70
CA LEU A 118 -6.50 -6.53 -3.36
C LEU A 118 -5.09 -6.08 -3.76
N GLN A 119 -4.94 -5.43 -4.92
CA GLN A 119 -3.63 -4.94 -5.34
C GLN A 119 -3.08 -3.92 -4.34
N THR A 120 -3.82 -2.85 -4.04
CA THR A 120 -3.31 -1.80 -3.15
C THR A 120 -3.28 -2.20 -1.68
N TRP A 121 -4.18 -3.08 -1.24
CA TRP A 121 -4.15 -3.64 0.12
C TRP A 121 -2.92 -4.53 0.33
N TRP A 122 -2.56 -5.35 -0.66
CA TRP A 122 -1.33 -6.13 -0.61
C TRP A 122 -0.09 -5.25 -0.68
N SER A 123 -0.07 -4.23 -1.53
CA SER A 123 1.03 -3.26 -1.58
C SER A 123 1.21 -2.55 -0.24
N LEU A 124 0.14 -2.05 0.38
CA LEU A 124 0.21 -1.44 1.72
C LEU A 124 0.68 -2.44 2.79
N SER A 125 0.20 -3.68 2.73
CA SER A 125 0.60 -4.74 3.66
C SER A 125 2.09 -5.05 3.54
N LEU A 126 2.62 -5.19 2.33
CA LEU A 126 4.05 -5.45 2.08
C LEU A 126 4.93 -4.25 2.47
N ALA A 127 4.45 -3.03 2.26
CA ALA A 127 5.10 -1.81 2.76
C ALA A 127 5.19 -1.80 4.29
N ASN A 128 4.13 -2.22 4.99
CA ASN A 128 4.11 -2.35 6.44
C ASN A 128 4.99 -3.48 6.98
N LEU A 129 5.05 -4.62 6.27
CA LEU A 129 6.00 -5.69 6.57
C LEU A 129 7.43 -5.17 6.49
N ASN A 130 7.77 -4.43 5.43
CA ASN A 130 9.09 -3.82 5.30
C ASN A 130 9.40 -2.84 6.45
N ALA A 131 8.45 -1.96 6.81
CA ALA A 131 8.62 -1.05 7.95
C ALA A 131 8.85 -1.81 9.26
N HIS A 132 8.07 -2.86 9.52
CA HIS A 132 8.22 -3.72 10.70
C HIS A 132 9.60 -4.37 10.77
N LEU A 133 10.09 -4.92 9.66
CA LEU A 133 11.43 -5.54 9.57
C LEU A 133 12.56 -4.53 9.79
N GLU A 134 12.35 -3.26 9.43
CA GLU A 134 13.30 -2.17 9.71
C GLU A 134 13.16 -1.59 11.13
N GLY A 135 12.27 -2.14 11.96
CA GLY A 135 11.99 -1.62 13.30
C GLY A 135 11.33 -0.24 13.29
N ARG A 136 10.66 0.11 12.18
CA ARG A 136 9.96 1.37 11.98
C ARG A 136 8.49 1.21 12.37
N GLU A 137 7.88 2.30 12.80
CA GLU A 137 6.42 2.35 12.96
C GLU A 137 5.75 2.06 11.60
N PRO A 138 4.81 1.10 11.53
CA PRO A 138 4.02 0.84 10.34
C PRO A 138 3.20 2.05 9.94
N LEU A 139 2.85 2.14 8.67
CA LEU A 139 1.87 3.12 8.21
C LEU A 139 0.48 2.78 8.75
N PRO A 140 -0.43 3.77 8.77
CA PRO A 140 -1.84 3.52 8.93
C PRO A 140 -2.31 2.40 7.99
N ARG A 141 -3.07 1.44 8.52
CA ARG A 141 -3.73 0.41 7.72
C ARG A 141 -5.11 0.92 7.29
N THR A 142 -5.62 0.41 6.18
CA THR A 142 -6.99 0.72 5.74
C THR A 142 -8.00 0.14 6.72
N ASP A 143 -8.76 1.00 7.40
CA ASP A 143 -9.91 0.59 8.20
C ASP A 143 -11.16 0.48 7.30
N PHE A 144 -11.51 -0.76 6.94
CA PHE A 144 -12.66 -1.09 6.07
C PHE A 144 -14.02 -0.87 6.75
N THR A 145 -14.04 -0.43 8.01
CA THR A 145 -15.26 -0.15 8.78
C THR A 145 -15.49 1.36 8.98
N SER A 146 -14.58 2.20 8.46
CA SER A 146 -14.59 3.64 8.64
C SER A 146 -14.56 4.39 7.31
N ALA A 147 -15.31 5.49 7.25
CA ALA A 147 -15.18 6.52 6.22
C ALA A 147 -14.21 7.65 6.63
N GLU A 148 -13.66 7.62 7.85
CA GLU A 148 -12.61 8.55 8.28
C GLU A 148 -11.26 8.09 7.71
N LEU A 149 -10.94 8.56 6.52
CA LEU A 149 -9.69 8.25 5.82
C LEU A 149 -8.63 9.30 6.14
N ARG A 150 -7.95 9.11 7.28
CA ARG A 150 -6.84 9.95 7.76
C ARG A 150 -5.65 9.08 8.17
N GLY A 151 -4.46 9.49 7.75
CA GLY A 151 -3.22 8.79 8.00
C GLY A 151 -2.09 9.78 8.27
N GLU A 152 -1.19 9.43 9.17
CA GLU A 152 -0.04 10.26 9.54
C GLU A 152 1.25 9.43 9.48
N LEU A 153 2.33 10.06 9.05
CA LEU A 153 3.68 9.53 9.15
C LEU A 153 4.69 10.64 9.43
N LEU A 154 5.76 10.28 10.13
CA LEU A 154 6.91 11.15 10.36
C LEU A 154 8.02 10.80 9.38
N ILE A 155 8.53 11.81 8.66
CA ILE A 155 9.63 11.68 7.71
C ILE A 155 10.83 12.42 8.29
N ALA A 156 11.99 11.76 8.38
CA ALA A 156 13.24 12.36 8.86
C ALA A 156 13.93 13.23 7.78
N ALA A 157 13.19 14.19 7.22
CA ALA A 157 13.68 15.20 6.30
C ALA A 157 12.98 16.55 6.53
N PRO A 158 13.65 17.67 6.18
CA PRO A 158 13.08 19.00 6.34
C PRO A 158 11.93 19.24 5.35
N VAL A 159 11.00 20.12 5.74
CA VAL A 159 9.72 20.31 5.05
C VAL A 159 9.87 20.80 3.61
N ASP A 160 10.89 21.60 3.31
CA ASP A 160 11.19 22.07 1.94
C ASP A 160 11.49 20.90 1.00
N LYS A 161 12.19 19.86 1.48
CA LYS A 161 12.52 18.66 0.69
C LYS A 161 11.31 17.77 0.50
N VAL A 162 10.53 17.54 1.56
CA VAL A 162 9.29 16.75 1.46
C VAL A 162 8.31 17.45 0.53
N TRP A 163 8.13 18.77 0.68
CA TRP A 163 7.29 19.58 -0.19
C TRP A 163 7.71 19.47 -1.65
N GLN A 164 8.98 19.69 -1.97
CA GLN A 164 9.47 19.57 -3.34
C GLN A 164 9.16 18.19 -3.93
N SER A 165 9.37 17.11 -3.17
CA SER A 165 9.11 15.75 -3.65
C SER A 165 7.62 15.44 -3.91
N LEU A 166 6.68 16.21 -3.35
CA LEU A 166 5.24 16.07 -3.59
C LEU A 166 4.76 16.81 -4.84
N ILE A 167 5.45 17.88 -5.26
CA ILE A 167 4.99 18.77 -6.34
C ILE A 167 5.84 18.71 -7.61
N ASP A 168 7.02 18.08 -7.52
CA ASP A 168 7.92 17.86 -8.64
C ASP A 168 7.61 16.54 -9.32
N SER A 169 7.34 16.57 -10.64
CA SER A 169 6.93 15.38 -11.39
C SER A 169 7.98 14.27 -11.41
N GLU A 170 9.26 14.63 -11.49
CA GLU A 170 10.36 13.66 -11.55
C GLU A 170 10.51 12.95 -10.20
N GLN A 171 10.54 13.73 -9.11
CA GLN A 171 10.64 13.17 -7.76
C GLN A 171 9.39 12.36 -7.40
N ALA A 172 8.20 12.89 -7.67
CA ALA A 172 6.93 12.19 -7.46
C ALA A 172 6.90 10.85 -8.21
N SER A 173 7.30 10.84 -9.48
CA SER A 173 7.39 9.61 -10.25
C SER A 173 8.41 8.63 -9.67
N ALA A 174 9.54 9.12 -9.18
CA ALA A 174 10.61 8.29 -8.62
C ALA A 174 10.13 7.53 -7.38
N TRP A 175 9.67 8.22 -6.33
CA TRP A 175 9.26 7.55 -5.09
C TRP A 175 7.92 6.82 -5.21
N PHE A 176 7.01 7.27 -6.08
CA PHE A 176 5.72 6.59 -6.27
C PHE A 176 5.84 5.31 -7.12
N GLY A 177 6.88 5.21 -7.96
CA GLY A 177 7.11 4.03 -8.81
C GLY A 177 6.20 3.95 -10.05
N TYR A 178 5.49 5.04 -10.37
CA TYR A 178 4.63 5.17 -11.55
C TYR A 178 4.74 6.60 -12.11
N PRO A 179 4.58 6.84 -13.42
CA PRO A 179 4.66 8.18 -13.98
C PRO A 179 3.62 9.14 -13.36
N ILE A 180 4.08 10.24 -12.77
CA ILE A 180 3.25 11.30 -12.21
C ILE A 180 3.54 12.61 -12.95
N GLY A 181 2.50 13.20 -13.53
CA GLY A 181 2.55 14.52 -14.16
C GLY A 181 1.92 15.58 -13.27
N ILE A 182 2.65 16.64 -12.92
CA ILE A 182 2.20 17.68 -11.99
C ILE A 182 2.40 19.05 -12.63
N GLU A 183 1.33 19.84 -12.62
CA GLU A 183 1.33 21.27 -12.89
C GLU A 183 1.11 22.01 -11.56
N PRO A 184 2.18 22.41 -10.85
CA PRO A 184 2.11 22.79 -9.42
C PRO A 184 1.58 24.22 -9.22
N TRP A 185 0.32 24.44 -9.58
CA TRP A 185 -0.46 25.65 -9.31
C TRP A 185 -1.93 25.28 -9.12
N VAL A 186 -2.69 26.11 -8.41
CA VAL A 186 -4.15 25.90 -8.25
C VAL A 186 -4.83 25.93 -9.61
N GLY A 187 -5.63 24.90 -9.89
CA GLY A 187 -6.26 24.63 -11.20
C GLY A 187 -5.39 23.82 -12.16
N GLY A 188 -4.12 23.58 -11.83
CA GLY A 188 -3.22 22.70 -12.56
C GLY A 188 -3.59 21.22 -12.41
N ARG A 189 -3.05 20.39 -13.31
CA ARG A 189 -3.28 18.94 -13.34
C ARG A 189 -2.37 18.17 -12.40
N TYR A 190 -2.91 17.12 -11.80
CA TYR A 190 -2.17 16.04 -11.15
C TYR A 190 -2.59 14.73 -11.83
N ALA A 191 -1.70 14.11 -12.59
CA ALA A 191 -2.03 13.01 -13.49
C ALA A 191 -1.21 11.76 -13.18
N MET A 192 -1.89 10.70 -12.75
CA MET A 192 -1.31 9.35 -12.73
C MET A 192 -1.23 8.85 -14.18
N GLY A 193 -0.03 8.47 -14.62
CA GLY A 193 0.28 8.10 -16.00
C GLY A 193 0.94 9.23 -16.81
N GLY A 194 1.21 10.38 -16.18
CA GLY A 194 1.77 11.56 -16.84
C GLY A 194 0.73 12.50 -17.45
N LEU A 195 1.14 13.71 -17.85
CA LEU A 195 0.22 14.77 -18.30
C LEU A 195 -0.51 14.47 -19.63
N ASP A 196 -0.03 13.49 -20.38
CA ASP A 196 -0.64 13.02 -21.63
C ASP A 196 -1.68 11.92 -21.39
N ALA A 197 -1.76 11.37 -20.18
CA ALA A 197 -2.76 10.37 -19.81
C ALA A 197 -4.14 11.02 -19.55
N PRO A 198 -5.24 10.34 -19.89
CA PRO A 198 -6.58 10.80 -19.55
C PRO A 198 -6.84 10.72 -18.04
N GLY A 199 -7.83 11.45 -17.55
CA GLY A 199 -8.28 11.33 -16.15
C GLY A 199 -7.43 12.09 -15.13
N ALA A 200 -6.69 13.11 -15.56
CA ALA A 200 -5.95 13.98 -14.65
C ALA A 200 -6.87 14.63 -13.60
N ALA A 201 -6.49 14.53 -12.33
CA ALA A 201 -7.08 15.25 -11.22
C ALA A 201 -6.68 16.72 -11.25
N LYS A 202 -7.33 17.54 -10.41
CA LYS A 202 -7.06 18.98 -10.32
C LYS A 202 -6.48 19.35 -8.97
N ILE A 203 -5.42 20.16 -8.98
CA ILE A 203 -4.94 20.81 -7.77
C ILE A 203 -5.94 21.90 -7.37
N VAL A 204 -6.52 21.78 -6.18
CA VAL A 204 -7.52 22.72 -5.64
C VAL A 204 -6.97 23.59 -4.52
N ASP A 205 -5.97 23.10 -3.78
CA ASP A 205 -5.23 23.84 -2.77
C ASP A 205 -3.72 23.66 -3.00
N LEU A 206 -2.97 24.75 -2.92
CA LEU A 206 -1.51 24.72 -2.98
C LEU A 206 -0.92 25.84 -2.13
N GLU A 207 -0.42 25.48 -0.97
CA GLU A 207 0.20 26.37 0.00
C GLU A 207 1.62 25.87 0.25
N PRO A 208 2.66 26.57 -0.24
CA PRO A 208 4.05 26.12 -0.15
C PRO A 208 4.44 25.64 1.26
N GLU A 209 5.08 24.47 1.32
CA GLU A 209 5.57 23.83 2.56
C GLU A 209 4.50 23.57 3.62
N ARG A 210 3.21 23.61 3.25
CA ARG A 210 2.10 23.44 4.21
C ARG A 210 0.99 22.53 3.73
N LYS A 211 0.47 22.72 2.52
CA LYS A 211 -0.75 22.03 2.08
C LYS A 211 -0.81 21.82 0.57
N LEU A 212 -1.09 20.59 0.15
CA LEU A 212 -1.45 20.24 -1.22
C LEU A 212 -2.83 19.55 -1.19
N GLY A 213 -3.79 20.04 -1.97
CA GLY A 213 -5.10 19.43 -2.15
C GLY A 213 -5.33 19.06 -3.62
N VAL A 214 -5.69 17.81 -3.88
CA VAL A 214 -5.91 17.26 -5.22
C VAL A 214 -7.31 16.64 -5.29
N ASP A 215 -8.15 17.16 -6.17
CA ASP A 215 -9.52 16.72 -6.42
C ASP A 215 -9.57 15.65 -7.53
N TRP A 216 -9.96 14.45 -7.14
CA TRP A 216 -10.11 13.26 -7.99
C TRP A 216 -11.57 13.04 -8.43
N GLY A 217 -12.44 14.05 -8.31
CA GLY A 217 -13.84 13.97 -8.70
C GLY A 217 -14.63 13.06 -7.75
N PRO A 218 -15.31 12.00 -8.24
CA PRO A 218 -16.11 11.11 -7.38
C PRO A 218 -15.34 10.45 -6.23
N MET A 219 -14.02 10.27 -6.39
CA MET A 219 -13.15 9.72 -5.34
C MET A 219 -12.85 10.74 -4.24
N GLY A 220 -13.27 12.00 -4.40
CA GLY A 220 -13.05 13.08 -3.45
C GLY A 220 -11.69 13.76 -3.56
N VAL A 221 -11.35 14.53 -2.53
CA VAL A 221 -10.12 15.31 -2.43
C VAL A 221 -9.12 14.62 -1.51
N GLY A 222 -7.94 14.33 -2.05
CA GLY A 222 -6.76 13.93 -1.29
C GLY A 222 -5.99 15.17 -0.84
N THR A 223 -5.73 15.28 0.46
CA THR A 223 -5.04 16.43 1.07
C THR A 223 -3.79 15.97 1.80
N TRP A 224 -2.63 16.52 1.44
CA TRP A 224 -1.38 16.39 2.16
C TRP A 224 -1.14 17.66 2.97
N GLU A 225 -1.03 17.52 4.28
CA GLU A 225 -0.69 18.60 5.22
C GLU A 225 0.70 18.32 5.81
N LEU A 226 1.57 19.31 5.76
CA LEU A 226 2.94 19.22 6.27
C LEU A 226 3.12 20.11 7.48
N ASP A 227 3.75 19.56 8.51
CA ASP A 227 4.18 20.29 9.70
C ASP A 227 5.65 19.94 10.02
N GLY A 228 6.54 20.90 9.77
CA GLY A 228 7.98 20.74 9.89
C GLY A 228 8.51 21.16 11.27
N SER A 229 9.26 20.28 11.93
CA SER A 229 9.91 20.57 13.22
C SER A 229 11.17 19.73 13.40
N ASP A 230 12.24 20.30 13.96
CA ASP A 230 13.50 19.61 14.30
C ASP A 230 14.14 18.82 13.15
N GLY A 231 14.07 19.38 11.93
CA GLY A 231 14.60 18.73 10.72
C GLY A 231 13.80 17.52 10.23
N LYS A 232 12.61 17.29 10.80
CA LYS A 232 11.65 16.26 10.42
C LYS A 232 10.35 16.91 9.94
N THR A 233 9.56 16.14 9.20
CA THR A 233 8.25 16.59 8.69
C THR A 233 7.20 15.56 9.08
N ARG A 234 6.18 16.00 9.81
CA ARG A 234 4.95 15.23 9.98
C ARG A 234 4.09 15.48 8.74
N LEU A 235 3.79 14.41 8.02
CA LEU A 235 2.86 14.43 6.90
C LEU A 235 1.56 13.81 7.37
N THR A 236 0.47 14.55 7.22
CA THR A 236 -0.90 14.01 7.33
C THR A 236 -1.48 13.89 5.94
N PHE A 237 -1.97 12.71 5.59
CA PHE A 237 -2.78 12.49 4.40
C PHE A 237 -4.24 12.28 4.80
N VAL A 238 -5.16 13.01 4.16
CA VAL A 238 -6.61 12.91 4.37
C VAL A 238 -7.29 12.72 3.02
N GLN A 239 -8.14 11.71 2.90
CA GLN A 239 -9.07 11.58 1.79
C GLN A 239 -10.46 12.02 2.30
N SER A 240 -11.15 12.90 1.56
CA SER A 240 -12.45 13.46 1.98
C SER A 240 -13.33 13.82 0.79
N GLY A 241 -14.61 14.13 1.02
CA GLY A 241 -15.52 14.60 -0.05
C GLY A 241 -15.96 13.53 -1.05
N PHE A 242 -15.82 12.25 -0.70
CA PHE A 242 -16.34 11.10 -1.43
C PHE A 242 -17.68 10.62 -0.83
N ASP A 243 -18.32 9.64 -1.48
CA ASP A 243 -19.49 8.95 -0.93
C ASP A 243 -19.09 8.03 0.23
N GLU A 244 -19.44 8.39 1.46
CA GLU A 244 -19.11 7.59 2.66
C GLU A 244 -19.71 6.17 2.64
N GLY A 245 -20.76 5.93 1.84
CA GLY A 245 -21.32 4.59 1.64
C GLY A 245 -20.48 3.71 0.69
N ASN A 246 -19.55 4.32 -0.06
CA ASN A 246 -18.60 3.65 -0.94
C ASN A 246 -17.22 4.32 -0.87
N PRO A 247 -16.50 4.19 0.27
CA PRO A 247 -15.22 4.85 0.44
C PRO A 247 -14.19 4.39 -0.61
N PRO A 248 -13.29 5.28 -1.08
CA PRO A 248 -12.30 5.01 -2.11
C PRO A 248 -11.11 4.18 -1.58
N TYR A 249 -11.37 3.05 -0.93
CA TYR A 249 -10.35 2.21 -0.29
C TYR A 249 -9.20 1.80 -1.21
N PRO A 250 -9.41 1.47 -2.50
CA PRO A 250 -8.30 1.15 -3.38
C PRO A 250 -7.33 2.32 -3.55
N GLY A 251 -7.83 3.51 -3.84
CA GLY A 251 -7.01 4.73 -3.97
C GLY A 251 -6.34 5.12 -2.66
N TRP A 252 -7.07 5.04 -1.55
CA TRP A 252 -6.55 5.28 -0.20
C TRP A 252 -5.36 4.38 0.13
N ALA A 253 -5.52 3.06 0.01
CA ALA A 253 -4.46 2.10 0.31
C ALA A 253 -3.25 2.28 -0.63
N GLY A 254 -3.49 2.62 -1.91
CA GLY A 254 -2.44 2.86 -2.89
C GLY A 254 -1.57 4.06 -2.55
N ILE A 255 -2.19 5.19 -2.16
CA ILE A 255 -1.44 6.38 -1.73
C ILE A 255 -0.65 6.07 -0.46
N LEU A 256 -1.25 5.40 0.54
CA LEU A 256 -0.52 5.03 1.76
C LEU A 256 0.69 4.15 1.44
N ALA A 257 0.54 3.14 0.58
CA ALA A 257 1.67 2.30 0.14
C ALA A 257 2.79 3.16 -0.49
N GLY A 258 2.44 4.11 -1.36
CA GLY A 258 3.38 5.06 -1.95
C GLY A 258 4.06 5.98 -0.92
N LEU A 259 3.33 6.43 0.12
CA LEU A 259 3.90 7.24 1.20
C LEU A 259 4.98 6.49 2.00
N SER A 260 4.95 5.16 2.02
CA SER A 260 6.05 4.34 2.56
C SER A 260 7.35 4.60 1.81
N GLU A 261 7.28 4.61 0.48
CA GLU A 261 8.44 4.87 -0.36
C GLU A 261 8.83 6.35 -0.35
N LEU A 262 7.89 7.29 -0.26
CA LEU A 262 8.22 8.70 -0.02
C LEU A 262 9.09 8.87 1.23
N ARG A 263 8.71 8.22 2.33
CA ARG A 263 9.50 8.26 3.56
C ARG A 263 10.89 7.64 3.34
N ARG A 264 10.97 6.47 2.70
CA ARG A 264 12.25 5.81 2.42
C ARG A 264 13.14 6.61 1.48
N TYR A 265 12.57 7.25 0.46
CA TYR A 265 13.24 8.13 -0.49
C TYR A 265 14.04 9.23 0.21
N HIS A 266 13.52 9.75 1.32
CA HIS A 266 14.18 10.77 2.13
C HIS A 266 15.12 10.20 3.20
N GLU A 267 14.85 9.01 3.73
CA GLU A 267 15.53 8.47 4.92
C GLU A 267 16.65 7.46 4.62
N VAL A 268 16.61 6.79 3.47
CA VAL A 268 17.54 5.72 3.11
C VAL A 268 18.62 6.29 2.19
N ALA A 269 19.88 6.17 2.61
CA ALA A 269 21.02 6.51 1.75
C ALA A 269 21.05 5.58 0.54
N ASP A 270 21.32 6.13 -0.65
CA ASP A 270 21.30 5.40 -1.92
C ASP A 270 20.01 4.60 -2.14
N TRP A 271 18.88 5.21 -1.78
CA TRP A 271 17.55 4.60 -1.81
C TRP A 271 17.27 3.86 -3.12
N GLN A 272 16.68 2.68 -2.97
CA GLN A 272 16.05 1.89 -4.02
C GLN A 272 14.67 1.46 -3.52
N PRO A 273 13.65 1.40 -4.41
CA PRO A 273 12.33 0.92 -4.03
C PRO A 273 12.41 -0.54 -3.58
N ILE A 274 11.55 -0.93 -2.64
CA ILE A 274 11.41 -2.35 -2.29
C ILE A 274 10.79 -3.14 -3.45
N TRP A 275 10.02 -2.46 -4.31
CA TRP A 275 9.33 -3.03 -5.46
C TRP A 275 10.34 -3.49 -6.52
N VAL A 276 10.38 -4.80 -6.76
CA VAL A 276 11.23 -5.41 -7.80
C VAL A 276 10.44 -5.64 -9.08
N GLU A 277 9.21 -6.11 -8.94
CA GLU A 277 8.33 -6.43 -10.05
C GLU A 277 6.88 -6.33 -9.59
N GLU A 278 6.04 -5.82 -10.48
CA GLU A 278 4.60 -5.90 -10.38
C GLU A 278 4.03 -6.33 -11.73
N ALA A 279 3.36 -7.48 -11.73
CA ALA A 279 2.68 -8.02 -12.90
C ALA A 279 1.18 -8.10 -12.61
N ILE A 280 0.43 -7.23 -13.29
CA ILE A 280 -1.03 -7.19 -13.26
C ILE A 280 -1.55 -7.83 -14.55
N PRO A 281 -2.45 -8.83 -14.48
CA PRO A 281 -2.97 -9.49 -15.67
C PRO A 281 -3.70 -8.52 -16.60
N ALA A 282 -3.54 -8.67 -17.92
CA ALA A 282 -4.13 -7.76 -18.92
C ALA A 282 -5.66 -7.87 -19.03
N ASP A 283 -6.23 -9.02 -18.64
CA ASP A 283 -7.68 -9.30 -18.64
C ASP A 283 -8.31 -9.02 -17.26
N ALA A 284 -7.57 -8.33 -16.38
CA ALA A 284 -7.99 -7.89 -15.07
C ALA A 284 -8.93 -6.69 -15.19
#